data_AF-A0A803VVM2-F1
#
_entry.id   AF-A0A803VVM2-F1
#
_cell.length_a   1.000
_cell.length_b   1.000
_cell.length_c   1.000
_cell.angle_alpha   90.00
_cell.angle_beta   90.00
_cell.angle_gamma   90.00
#
_symmetry.space_group_name_H-M   'P 1'
#
loop_
_entity.id
_entity.type
_entity.pdbx_description
1 polymer ?
#
loop_
_entity_poly.entity_id
_entity_poly.type
_entity_poly.pdbx_seq_one_letter_code
_entity_poly.pdbx_strand_id
1 'polypeptide(L)'
;EEPHQLAPMRLYTLSKRHFVLVFVVFFICFGLTVFIGIAGKDLKPFNLSSPPLSTYNQQLWLTCVVEVDQHDVSLKKNVTMIVKVLGVVKDGSTPYVNNQVHNRTRLLSCAQKCSEIIVAHLGYLNYTQYNIFVSFEDLNKLTNTIQNITFTWKTYNPTFSQVEIWFRFVFVVLTFMVTCLFAHSLRKFSMRDWGIEQKWMSILLPLLLLYNDPFFPLSFLVNSWFPGMLDDLFQSLFLCALLLFWLCVYHGIRVQGERKFLTFYLPKFFIVGLLWLASVTLGIWQTVNEVHDPTYQYRVDTGNFQGMKIFFLVVATTYILYLLFLIVRACSELRNMPYVDLRLKFLTALTFVVLVISIVILYLPEFLSFYGLLNFYLYTLAFVYSPSKNALYESQLKDNPAFSMLNDSDDDVIYGSDYEEMPLQNGQAIRAKYKEESDSD
;
A
#
# COMPACT_ATOMS: atom_id res chain seq x y z
N GLU A 1 16.57 37.88 15.31
CA GLU A 1 16.11 36.50 15.11
C GLU A 1 16.48 36.10 13.71
N GLU A 2 17.37 35.13 13.54
CA GLU A 2 17.74 34.61 12.23
C GLU A 2 16.49 33.99 11.57
N PRO A 3 16.23 34.28 10.28
CA PRO A 3 15.14 33.62 9.58
C PRO A 3 15.46 32.12 9.54
N HIS A 4 14.61 31.29 10.15
CA HIS A 4 14.74 29.84 10.09
C HIS A 4 14.66 29.35 8.63
N GLN A 5 15.81 29.14 7.99
CA GLN A 5 15.88 28.63 6.63
C GLN A 5 15.67 27.11 6.64
N LEU A 6 14.66 26.65 5.92
CA LEU A 6 14.40 25.22 5.74
C LEU A 6 15.45 24.59 4.83
N ALA A 7 15.85 23.35 5.13
CA ALA A 7 16.77 22.60 4.29
C ALA A 7 16.26 22.50 2.84
N PRO A 8 17.03 22.95 1.82
CA PRO A 8 16.57 23.00 0.44
C PRO A 8 16.40 21.58 -0.13
N MET A 9 15.26 21.34 -0.77
CA MET A 9 14.88 20.03 -1.33
C MET A 9 15.30 19.91 -2.79
N ARG A 10 15.66 18.70 -3.23
CA ARG A 10 16.00 18.41 -4.64
C ARG A 10 14.93 18.82 -5.62
N LEU A 11 13.65 18.75 -5.22
CA LEU A 11 12.52 19.17 -6.05
C LEU A 11 12.72 20.52 -6.73
N TYR A 12 13.36 21.48 -6.05
CA TYR A 12 13.55 22.84 -6.56
C TYR A 12 14.75 22.99 -7.50
N THR A 13 15.69 22.05 -7.43
CA THR A 13 16.90 22.04 -8.26
C THR A 13 16.79 21.10 -9.45
N LEU A 14 15.70 20.33 -9.57
CA LEU A 14 15.53 19.33 -10.62
C LEU A 14 15.13 20.01 -11.94
N SER A 15 15.89 19.75 -13.00
CA SER A 15 15.51 20.19 -14.35
C SER A 15 14.33 19.38 -14.89
N LYS A 16 13.56 19.96 -15.82
CA LYS A 16 12.41 19.31 -16.49
C LYS A 16 12.74 17.91 -17.01
N ARG A 17 13.95 17.69 -17.54
CA ARG A 17 14.40 16.39 -18.05
C ARG A 17 14.59 15.35 -16.94
N HIS A 18 15.22 15.73 -15.83
CA HIS A 18 15.38 14.84 -14.69
C HIS A 18 14.02 14.51 -14.06
N PHE A 19 13.12 15.49 -14.00
CA PHE A 19 11.76 15.30 -13.51
C PHE A 19 10.99 14.22 -14.31
N VAL A 20 10.97 14.33 -15.65
CA VAL A 20 10.35 13.32 -16.52
C VAL A 20 11.02 11.95 -16.36
N LEU A 21 12.35 11.92 -16.23
CA LEU A 21 13.09 10.67 -16.04
C LEU A 21 12.66 9.92 -14.76
N VAL A 22 12.40 10.63 -13.65
CA VAL A 22 11.90 9.99 -12.41
C VAL A 22 10.57 9.28 -12.66
N PHE A 23 9.63 9.89 -13.40
CA PHE A 23 8.35 9.25 -13.73
C PHE A 23 8.52 8.06 -14.67
N VAL A 24 9.39 8.17 -15.67
CA VAL A 24 9.68 7.04 -16.58
C VAL A 24 10.26 5.85 -15.82
N VAL A 25 11.23 6.09 -14.94
CA VAL A 25 11.80 5.04 -14.09
C VAL A 25 10.73 4.43 -13.18
N PHE A 26 9.88 5.25 -12.57
CA PHE A 26 8.76 4.78 -11.76
C PHE A 26 7.85 3.80 -12.54
N PHE A 27 7.41 4.17 -13.75
CA PHE A 27 6.54 3.32 -14.56
C PHE A 27 7.22 2.05 -15.05
N ILE A 28 8.51 2.11 -15.40
CA ILE A 28 9.28 0.92 -15.80
C ILE A 28 9.39 -0.05 -14.61
N CYS A 29 9.82 0.44 -13.45
CA CYS A 29 9.95 -0.36 -12.24
C CYS A 29 8.62 -0.96 -11.80
N PHE A 30 7.54 -0.18 -11.83
CA PHE A 30 6.20 -0.66 -11.52
C PHE A 30 5.71 -1.68 -12.55
N GLY A 31 5.91 -1.46 -13.85
CA GLY A 31 5.53 -2.40 -14.91
C GLY A 31 6.20 -3.77 -14.75
N LEU A 32 7.46 -3.81 -14.32
CA LEU A 32 8.16 -5.06 -14.00
C LEU A 32 7.48 -5.82 -12.84
N THR A 33 7.03 -5.11 -11.80
CA THR A 33 6.34 -5.77 -10.67
C THR A 33 4.97 -6.34 -11.06
N VAL A 34 4.23 -5.67 -11.93
CA VAL A 34 2.96 -6.16 -12.47
C VAL A 34 3.19 -7.42 -13.30
N PHE A 35 4.20 -7.44 -14.16
CA PHE A 35 4.52 -8.61 -14.99
C PHE A 35 4.85 -9.85 -14.15
N ILE A 36 5.64 -9.68 -13.07
CA ILE A 36 5.94 -10.76 -12.13
C ILE A 36 4.67 -11.22 -11.39
N GLY A 37 3.78 -10.29 -11.03
CA GLY A 37 2.51 -10.61 -10.39
C GLY A 37 1.56 -11.43 -11.26
N ILE A 38 1.47 -11.11 -12.56
CA ILE A 38 0.62 -11.82 -13.52
C ILE A 38 1.09 -13.27 -13.71
N ALA A 39 2.39 -13.47 -13.89
CA ALA A 39 2.97 -14.81 -14.10
C ALA A 39 2.78 -15.77 -12.90
N GLY A 40 2.42 -15.22 -11.73
CA GLY A 40 2.27 -15.99 -10.50
C GLY A 40 0.92 -16.65 -10.28
N LYS A 41 -0.14 -16.18 -10.95
CA LYS A 41 -1.53 -16.42 -10.52
C LYS A 41 -2.19 -17.67 -11.12
N ASP A 42 -1.48 -18.79 -11.16
CA ASP A 42 -2.03 -20.07 -11.59
C ASP A 42 -2.42 -20.93 -10.37
N LEU A 43 -3.68 -20.79 -9.92
CA LEU A 43 -4.27 -21.70 -8.94
C LEU A 43 -4.65 -23.01 -9.65
N LYS A 44 -4.06 -24.12 -9.23
CA LYS A 44 -4.32 -25.44 -9.82
C LYS A 44 -5.45 -26.14 -9.06
N PRO A 45 -6.57 -26.51 -9.72
CA PRO A 45 -7.61 -27.33 -9.13
C PRO A 45 -7.20 -28.82 -9.10
N PHE A 46 -7.58 -29.53 -8.03
CA PHE A 46 -7.37 -30.98 -7.91
C PHE A 46 -8.64 -31.67 -7.41
N ASN A 47 -8.90 -32.89 -7.89
CA ASN A 47 -10.07 -33.69 -7.51
C ASN A 47 -9.68 -34.82 -6.55
N LEU A 48 -10.17 -34.71 -5.30
CA LEU A 48 -10.16 -35.70 -4.21
C LEU A 48 -8.81 -36.29 -3.74
N SER A 49 -8.72 -36.45 -2.40
CA SER A 49 -7.50 -36.49 -1.57
C SER A 49 -6.61 -35.27 -1.80
N SER A 50 -6.22 -34.56 -0.73
CA SER A 50 -5.32 -33.41 -0.90
C SER A 50 -4.00 -33.91 -1.51
N PRO A 51 -3.43 -33.23 -2.52
CA PRO A 51 -2.08 -33.54 -2.97
C PRO A 51 -1.09 -33.44 -1.79
N PRO A 52 0.10 -34.05 -1.86
CA PRO A 52 1.11 -33.85 -0.83
C PRO A 52 1.43 -32.35 -0.73
N LEU A 53 1.16 -31.78 0.44
CA LEU A 53 1.34 -30.36 0.72
C LEU A 53 2.67 -30.11 1.43
N SER A 54 3.24 -28.95 1.11
CA SER A 54 4.37 -28.36 1.81
C SER A 54 3.96 -27.03 2.42
N THR A 55 4.76 -26.49 3.34
CA THR A 55 4.54 -25.15 3.88
C THR A 55 4.53 -24.06 2.79
N TYR A 56 5.23 -24.29 1.67
CA TYR A 56 5.25 -23.39 0.50
C TYR A 56 3.90 -23.29 -0.22
N ASN A 57 2.94 -24.17 0.03
CA ASN A 57 1.59 -24.05 -0.50
C ASN A 57 0.75 -22.98 0.22
N GLN A 58 1.29 -22.38 1.30
CA GLN A 58 0.72 -21.30 2.13
C GLN A 58 -0.65 -21.64 2.74
N GLN A 59 -1.69 -21.70 1.91
CA GLN A 59 -3.09 -21.89 2.30
C GLN A 59 -3.75 -22.98 1.45
N LEU A 60 -4.78 -23.60 2.02
CA LEU A 60 -5.58 -24.64 1.36
C LEU A 60 -7.07 -24.27 1.44
N TRP A 61 -7.73 -24.27 0.29
CA TRP A 61 -9.18 -24.13 0.20
C TRP A 61 -9.80 -25.41 -0.34
N LEU A 62 -10.86 -25.86 0.32
CA LEU A 62 -11.78 -26.83 -0.24
C LEU A 62 -13.05 -26.09 -0.65
N THR A 63 -13.40 -26.21 -1.92
CA THR A 63 -14.60 -25.61 -2.49
C THR A 63 -15.52 -26.68 -3.04
N CYS A 64 -16.81 -26.41 -3.01
CA CYS A 64 -17.84 -27.32 -3.46
C CYS A 64 -18.77 -26.61 -4.45
N VAL A 65 -19.02 -27.27 -5.58
CA VAL A 65 -20.02 -26.87 -6.56
C VAL A 65 -21.03 -28.00 -6.69
N VAL A 66 -22.29 -27.69 -6.40
CA VAL A 66 -23.43 -28.60 -6.56
C VAL A 66 -24.07 -28.36 -7.92
N GLU A 67 -24.26 -29.41 -8.68
CA GLU A 67 -24.98 -29.39 -9.95
C GLU A 67 -26.38 -29.98 -9.75
N VAL A 68 -27.39 -29.23 -10.16
CA VAL A 68 -28.80 -29.57 -9.94
C VAL A 68 -29.46 -29.73 -11.30
N ASP A 69 -30.29 -30.76 -11.43
CA ASP A 69 -31.14 -30.88 -12.61
C ASP A 69 -32.28 -29.87 -12.50
N GLN A 70 -32.13 -28.72 -13.15
CA GLN A 70 -33.09 -27.63 -13.04
C GLN A 70 -33.25 -26.92 -14.38
N HIS A 71 -34.49 -26.80 -14.84
CA HIS A 71 -34.79 -26.25 -16.17
C HIS A 71 -35.13 -24.75 -16.19
N ASP A 72 -35.68 -24.09 -15.14
CA ASP A 72 -36.12 -22.68 -15.33
C ASP A 72 -36.17 -21.71 -14.12
N VAL A 73 -35.88 -22.10 -12.88
CA VAL A 73 -35.98 -21.16 -11.73
C VAL A 73 -34.71 -21.13 -10.89
N SER A 74 -34.22 -19.93 -10.53
CA SER A 74 -33.10 -19.81 -9.58
C SER A 74 -33.53 -20.25 -8.18
N LEU A 75 -32.94 -21.34 -7.68
CA LEU A 75 -33.22 -21.91 -6.36
C LEU A 75 -32.32 -21.25 -5.31
N LYS A 76 -32.92 -20.72 -4.23
CA LYS A 76 -32.20 -20.27 -3.04
C LYS A 76 -32.62 -21.09 -1.84
N LYS A 77 -31.70 -21.86 -1.24
CA LYS A 77 -32.01 -22.71 -0.08
C LYS A 77 -30.87 -22.75 0.93
N ASN A 78 -31.21 -22.71 2.21
CA ASN A 78 -30.24 -22.92 3.28
C ASN A 78 -29.97 -24.41 3.45
N VAL A 79 -28.71 -24.78 3.54
CA VAL A 79 -28.26 -26.14 3.80
C VAL A 79 -27.28 -26.13 4.96
N THR A 80 -27.48 -27.04 5.90
CA THR A 80 -26.54 -27.32 6.98
C THR A 80 -25.45 -28.26 6.45
N MET A 81 -24.20 -27.85 6.63
CA MET A 81 -23.02 -28.66 6.32
C MET A 81 -22.25 -28.94 7.61
N ILE A 82 -21.84 -30.19 7.76
CA ILE A 82 -21.02 -30.68 8.86
C ILE A 82 -19.66 -31.01 8.27
N VAL A 83 -18.63 -30.34 8.78
CA VAL A 83 -17.26 -30.49 8.29
C VAL A 83 -16.38 -31.05 9.41
N LYS A 84 -15.63 -32.10 9.09
CA LYS A 84 -14.57 -32.66 9.94
C LYS A 84 -13.26 -32.66 9.18
N VAL A 85 -12.21 -32.14 9.80
CA VAL A 85 -10.88 -32.00 9.19
C VAL A 85 -9.89 -32.91 9.93
N LEU A 86 -9.27 -33.85 9.20
CA LEU A 86 -8.18 -34.69 9.68
C LEU A 86 -6.87 -34.28 9.00
N GLY A 87 -5.79 -34.18 9.77
CA GLY A 87 -4.44 -34.03 9.24
C GLY A 87 -3.76 -35.39 9.19
N VAL A 88 -2.98 -35.68 8.15
CA VAL A 88 -2.17 -36.89 8.04
C VAL A 88 -0.70 -36.52 8.27
N VAL A 89 -0.11 -37.10 9.31
CA VAL A 89 1.32 -36.93 9.64
C VAL A 89 2.16 -37.85 8.76
N LYS A 90 3.46 -37.57 8.62
CA LYS A 90 4.43 -38.40 7.87
C LYS A 90 4.46 -39.87 8.29
N ASP A 91 4.08 -40.17 9.53
CA ASP A 91 3.99 -41.53 10.08
C ASP A 91 2.68 -42.27 9.70
N GLY A 92 1.81 -41.63 8.90
CA GLY A 92 0.52 -42.17 8.47
C GLY A 92 -0.60 -42.05 9.52
N SER A 93 -0.31 -41.54 10.72
CA SER A 93 -1.33 -41.25 11.73
C SER A 93 -2.22 -40.08 11.31
N THR A 94 -3.50 -40.15 11.66
CA THR A 94 -4.53 -39.19 11.23
C THR A 94 -5.14 -38.42 12.42
N PRO A 95 -4.39 -37.53 13.10
CA PRO A 95 -4.96 -36.70 14.15
C PRO A 95 -6.05 -35.77 13.61
N TYR A 96 -7.08 -35.54 14.41
CA TYR A 96 -8.07 -34.50 14.13
C TYR A 96 -7.42 -33.12 14.21
N VAL A 97 -7.71 -32.27 13.23
CA VAL A 97 -7.41 -30.85 13.34
C VAL A 97 -8.46 -30.25 14.27
N ASN A 98 -8.02 -29.83 15.46
CA ASN A 98 -8.84 -29.17 16.49
C ASN A 98 -9.95 -30.02 17.15
N ASN A 99 -10.01 -31.33 16.89
CA ASN A 99 -10.90 -32.32 17.56
C ASN A 99 -12.40 -31.93 17.65
N GLN A 100 -12.85 -30.99 16.81
CA GLN A 100 -14.19 -30.42 16.82
C GLN A 100 -14.88 -30.63 15.47
N VAL A 101 -16.19 -30.83 15.53
CA VAL A 101 -17.06 -30.94 14.35
C VAL A 101 -17.67 -29.56 14.14
N HIS A 102 -17.49 -28.99 12.96
CA HIS A 102 -17.98 -27.66 12.65
C HIS A 102 -19.30 -27.77 11.87
N ASN A 103 -20.37 -27.22 12.45
CA ASN A 103 -21.69 -27.16 11.84
C ASN A 103 -21.94 -25.75 11.34
N ARG A 104 -22.11 -25.58 10.03
CA ARG A 104 -22.37 -24.27 9.42
C ARG A 104 -23.56 -24.35 8.48
N THR A 105 -24.38 -23.30 8.49
CA THR A 105 -25.46 -23.12 7.52
C THR A 105 -24.96 -22.25 6.39
N ARG A 106 -25.21 -22.67 5.15
CA ARG A 106 -24.81 -21.95 3.94
C ARG A 106 -26.03 -21.80 3.03
N LEU A 107 -26.17 -20.62 2.43
CA LEU A 107 -27.20 -20.34 1.43
C LEU A 107 -26.69 -20.81 0.06
N LEU A 108 -27.31 -21.85 -0.49
CA LEU A 108 -27.10 -22.28 -1.87
C LEU A 108 -27.93 -21.38 -2.79
N SER A 109 -27.28 -20.77 -3.78
CA SER A 109 -27.95 -20.07 -4.88
C SER A 109 -27.64 -20.83 -6.17
N CYS A 110 -28.65 -21.47 -6.76
CA CYS A 110 -28.50 -22.39 -7.87
C CYS A 110 -29.29 -21.94 -9.09
N ALA A 111 -28.64 -21.97 -10.25
CA ALA A 111 -29.30 -22.09 -11.55
C ALA A 111 -29.14 -23.56 -11.98
N GLN A 112 -28.52 -23.85 -13.12
CA GLN A 112 -28.09 -25.21 -13.49
C GLN A 112 -26.87 -25.67 -12.67
N LYS A 113 -25.93 -24.76 -12.41
CA LYS A 113 -24.82 -24.93 -11.47
C LYS A 113 -25.00 -23.96 -10.30
N CYS A 114 -24.76 -24.44 -9.08
CA CYS A 114 -24.79 -23.58 -7.90
C CYS A 114 -23.56 -22.68 -7.82
N SER A 115 -23.71 -21.53 -7.17
CA SER A 115 -22.58 -20.69 -6.78
C SER A 115 -21.59 -21.49 -5.94
N GLU A 116 -20.30 -21.34 -6.24
CA GLU A 116 -19.23 -22.01 -5.50
C GLU A 116 -19.26 -21.67 -4.01
N ILE A 117 -19.23 -22.71 -3.16
CA ILE A 117 -19.20 -22.58 -1.70
C ILE A 117 -17.81 -22.97 -1.20
N ILE A 118 -17.24 -22.14 -0.34
CA ILE A 118 -16.04 -22.48 0.42
C ILE A 118 -16.47 -23.36 1.59
N VAL A 119 -16.03 -24.61 1.58
CA VAL A 119 -16.35 -25.60 2.61
C VAL A 119 -15.41 -25.46 3.79
N ALA A 120 -14.11 -25.34 3.49
CA ALA A 120 -13.07 -25.16 4.49
C ALA A 120 -11.93 -24.34 3.89
N HIS A 121 -11.32 -23.52 4.74
CA HIS A 121 -10.12 -22.75 4.48
C HIS A 121 -9.14 -23.01 5.63
N LEU A 122 -7.95 -23.47 5.28
CA LEU A 122 -6.86 -23.63 6.23
C LEU A 122 -5.79 -22.59 5.90
N GLY A 123 -5.60 -21.65 6.84
CA GLY A 123 -4.59 -20.61 6.74
C GLY A 123 -3.15 -21.11 6.99
N TYR A 124 -2.99 -22.25 7.66
CA TYR A 124 -1.68 -22.82 8.00
C TYR A 124 -1.65 -24.33 7.75
N LEU A 125 -0.58 -24.81 7.12
CA LEU A 125 -0.41 -26.20 6.71
C LEU A 125 0.61 -26.92 7.61
N ASN A 126 0.12 -27.63 8.62
CA ASN A 126 0.92 -28.36 9.61
C ASN A 126 1.15 -29.83 9.22
N TYR A 127 0.33 -30.35 8.32
CA TYR A 127 0.30 -31.75 7.92
C TYR A 127 0.62 -31.91 6.44
N THR A 128 1.16 -33.07 6.07
CA THR A 128 1.54 -33.36 4.67
C THR A 128 0.33 -33.64 3.78
N GLN A 129 -0.77 -34.10 4.37
CA GLN A 129 -2.05 -34.30 3.68
C GLN A 129 -3.20 -33.97 4.64
N TYR A 130 -4.36 -33.63 4.08
CA TYR A 130 -5.58 -33.34 4.81
C TYR A 130 -6.76 -34.11 4.22
N ASN A 131 -7.48 -34.81 5.08
CA ASN A 131 -8.72 -35.49 4.75
C ASN A 131 -9.88 -34.71 5.35
N ILE A 132 -10.73 -34.12 4.50
CA ILE A 132 -11.90 -33.37 4.94
C ILE A 132 -13.15 -34.19 4.62
N PHE A 133 -13.92 -34.50 5.66
CA PHE A 133 -15.21 -35.16 5.55
C PHE A 133 -16.30 -34.10 5.60
N VAL A 134 -17.15 -34.10 4.58
CA VAL A 134 -18.27 -33.18 4.46
C VAL A 134 -19.54 -34.02 4.46
N SER A 135 -20.45 -33.71 5.37
CA SER A 135 -21.79 -34.28 5.41
C SER A 135 -22.82 -33.17 5.31
N PHE A 136 -23.88 -33.42 4.56
CA PHE A 136 -24.96 -32.48 4.40
C PHE A 136 -26.26 -33.10 4.90
N GLU A 137 -26.94 -32.46 5.84
CA GLU A 137 -28.17 -33.04 6.42
C GLU A 137 -29.41 -32.73 5.58
N ASP A 138 -29.48 -31.53 5.01
CA ASP A 138 -30.69 -31.02 4.35
C ASP A 138 -30.72 -31.19 2.83
N LEU A 139 -29.66 -31.73 2.20
CA LEU A 139 -29.63 -31.94 0.75
C LEU A 139 -30.66 -32.97 0.28
N ASN A 140 -30.97 -33.99 1.10
CA ASN A 140 -31.99 -35.00 0.78
C ASN A 140 -33.43 -34.44 0.78
N LYS A 141 -33.65 -33.25 1.36
CA LYS A 141 -34.95 -32.56 1.36
C LYS A 141 -35.12 -31.61 0.17
N LEU A 142 -34.17 -31.58 -0.77
CA LEU A 142 -34.31 -30.81 -2.01
C LEU A 142 -35.33 -31.51 -2.92
N THR A 143 -36.30 -30.76 -3.43
CA THR A 143 -37.32 -31.26 -4.36
C THR A 143 -36.75 -31.60 -5.75
N ASN A 144 -35.55 -31.11 -6.06
CA ASN A 144 -34.88 -31.33 -7.33
C ASN A 144 -33.77 -32.37 -7.17
N THR A 145 -33.60 -33.24 -8.17
CA THR A 145 -32.54 -34.25 -8.20
C THR A 145 -31.17 -33.59 -8.36
N ILE A 146 -30.28 -33.83 -7.40
CA ILE A 146 -28.88 -33.42 -7.47
C ILE A 146 -28.19 -34.35 -8.48
N GLN A 147 -27.55 -33.79 -9.51
CA GLN A 147 -26.83 -34.59 -10.50
C GLN A 147 -25.46 -35.01 -9.97
N ASN A 148 -24.67 -34.03 -9.51
CA ASN A 148 -23.32 -34.26 -9.02
C ASN A 148 -22.90 -33.20 -8.00
N ILE A 149 -22.01 -33.60 -7.09
CA ILE A 149 -21.33 -32.70 -6.15
C ILE A 149 -19.84 -32.79 -6.46
N THR A 150 -19.25 -31.68 -6.89
CA THR A 150 -17.83 -31.62 -7.25
C THR A 150 -17.07 -30.83 -6.19
N PHE A 151 -16.02 -31.45 -5.65
CA PHE A 151 -15.11 -30.83 -4.70
C PHE A 151 -13.80 -30.48 -5.39
N THR A 152 -13.37 -29.22 -5.29
CA THR A 152 -12.09 -28.78 -5.85
C THR A 152 -11.19 -28.20 -4.76
N TRP A 153 -9.97 -28.70 -4.71
CA TRP A 153 -8.90 -28.14 -3.89
C TRP A 153 -8.25 -26.98 -4.62
N LYS A 154 -8.03 -25.86 -3.93
CA LYS A 154 -7.23 -24.73 -4.42
C LYS A 154 -6.07 -24.51 -3.44
N THR A 155 -4.87 -24.31 -3.97
CA THR A 155 -3.65 -24.00 -3.20
C THR A 155 -2.77 -23.05 -3.99
N TYR A 156 -1.84 -22.39 -3.30
CA TYR A 156 -0.80 -21.62 -3.98
C TYR A 156 0.24 -22.53 -4.62
N ASN A 157 0.79 -22.05 -5.75
CA ASN A 157 1.91 -22.70 -6.42
C ASN A 157 3.20 -22.50 -5.60
N PRO A 158 3.89 -23.56 -5.17
CA PRO A 158 5.09 -23.44 -4.33
C PRO A 158 6.23 -22.68 -5.00
N THR A 159 6.36 -22.73 -6.33
CA THR A 159 7.38 -21.93 -7.04
C THR A 159 7.09 -20.44 -6.96
N PHE A 160 5.81 -20.05 -6.96
CA PHE A 160 5.41 -18.67 -6.79
C PHE A 160 5.72 -18.16 -5.37
N SER A 161 5.45 -18.96 -4.34
CA SER A 161 5.78 -18.63 -2.95
C SER A 161 7.29 -18.36 -2.77
N GLN A 162 8.16 -19.10 -3.46
CA GLN A 162 9.60 -18.84 -3.44
C GLN A 162 9.96 -17.50 -4.09
N VAL A 163 9.35 -17.18 -5.23
CA VAL A 163 9.53 -15.88 -5.89
C VAL A 163 9.02 -14.74 -5.01
N GLU A 164 7.88 -14.93 -4.33
CA GLU A 164 7.32 -13.95 -3.39
C GLU A 164 8.28 -13.64 -2.24
N ILE A 165 8.87 -14.67 -1.62
CA ILE A 165 9.86 -14.49 -0.54
C ILE A 165 11.04 -13.65 -1.04
N TRP A 166 11.62 -13.99 -2.20
CA TRP A 166 12.73 -13.25 -2.78
C TRP A 166 12.35 -11.81 -3.13
N PHE A 167 11.15 -11.62 -3.67
CA PHE A 167 10.64 -10.30 -4.02
C PHE A 167 10.53 -9.40 -2.78
N ARG A 168 9.86 -9.88 -1.71
CA ARG A 168 9.75 -9.14 -0.44
C ARG A 168 11.14 -8.84 0.15
N PHE A 169 12.04 -9.82 0.15
CA PHE A 169 13.40 -9.65 0.62
C PHE A 169 14.17 -8.54 -0.14
N VAL A 170 14.06 -8.51 -1.47
CA VAL A 170 14.68 -7.45 -2.29
C VAL A 170 14.11 -6.08 -1.92
N PHE A 171 12.80 -5.95 -1.70
CA PHE A 171 12.22 -4.69 -1.22
C PHE A 171 12.69 -4.29 0.18
N VAL A 172 12.84 -5.24 1.11
CA VAL A 172 13.43 -4.97 2.43
C VAL A 172 14.86 -4.42 2.30
N VAL A 173 15.69 -5.03 1.45
CA VAL A 173 17.07 -4.54 1.24
C VAL A 173 17.08 -3.17 0.57
N LEU A 174 16.27 -2.95 -0.47
CA LEU A 174 16.18 -1.67 -1.16
C LEU A 174 15.64 -0.56 -0.24
N THR A 175 14.60 -0.83 0.55
CA THR A 175 14.06 0.14 1.52
C THR A 175 15.08 0.51 2.57
N PHE A 176 15.82 -0.48 3.09
CA PHE A 176 16.89 -0.24 4.04
C PHE A 176 17.98 0.66 3.45
N MET A 177 18.42 0.39 2.21
CA MET A 177 19.40 1.21 1.51
C MET A 177 18.90 2.65 1.30
N VAL A 178 17.66 2.83 0.83
CA VAL A 178 17.06 4.16 0.65
C VAL A 178 16.92 4.91 1.98
N THR A 179 16.52 4.22 3.05
CA THR A 179 16.41 4.79 4.40
C THR A 179 17.75 5.28 4.91
N CYS A 180 18.79 4.46 4.78
CA CYS A 180 20.16 4.81 5.16
C CYS A 180 20.70 5.99 4.35
N LEU A 181 20.49 6.00 3.03
CA LEU A 181 20.91 7.10 2.16
C LEU A 181 20.17 8.40 2.51
N PHE A 182 18.87 8.33 2.78
CA PHE A 182 18.06 9.49 3.17
C PHE A 182 18.51 10.04 4.53
N ALA A 183 18.67 9.19 5.54
CA ALA A 183 19.16 9.57 6.86
C ALA A 183 20.59 10.16 6.80
N HIS A 184 21.48 9.54 6.02
CA HIS A 184 22.83 10.06 5.80
C HIS A 184 22.82 11.44 5.14
N SER A 185 21.95 11.65 4.15
CA SER A 185 21.83 12.94 3.47
C SER A 185 21.33 14.06 4.40
N LEU A 186 20.46 13.74 5.35
CA LEU A 186 19.91 14.69 6.31
C LEU A 186 20.78 14.93 7.54
N ARG A 187 21.78 14.07 7.81
CA ARG A 187 22.70 14.22 8.95
C ARG A 187 23.40 15.58 8.98
N LYS A 188 23.56 16.24 7.83
CA LYS A 188 24.20 17.56 7.72
C LYS A 188 23.34 18.71 8.24
N PHE A 189 22.03 18.50 8.40
CA PHE A 189 21.06 19.52 8.79
C PHE A 189 20.46 19.20 10.17
N SER A 190 20.25 20.22 11.00
CA SER A 190 19.60 20.06 12.30
C SER A 190 18.11 19.70 12.12
N MET A 191 17.57 18.86 13.01
CA MET A 191 16.15 18.44 13.00
C MET A 191 15.16 19.62 13.05
N ARG A 192 15.60 20.80 13.50
CA ARG A 192 14.79 22.03 13.56
C ARG A 192 14.48 22.55 12.15
N ASP A 193 15.46 22.50 11.26
CA ASP A 193 15.44 23.10 9.92
C ASP A 193 14.81 22.16 8.87
N TRP A 194 14.44 20.94 9.27
CA TRP A 194 13.80 19.99 8.38
C TRP A 194 12.37 20.41 8.04
N GLY A 195 12.02 20.30 6.76
CA GLY A 195 10.65 20.45 6.27
C GLY A 195 9.71 19.41 6.89
N ILE A 196 8.40 19.69 6.89
CA ILE A 196 7.40 18.74 7.39
C ILE A 196 7.42 17.45 6.57
N GLU A 197 7.64 17.56 5.26
CA GLU A 197 7.78 16.45 4.32
C GLU A 197 8.98 15.58 4.69
N GLN A 198 10.15 16.18 4.95
CA GLN A 198 11.36 15.46 5.32
C GLN A 198 11.24 14.75 6.67
N LYS A 199 10.62 15.41 7.67
CA LYS A 199 10.34 14.81 8.98
C LYS A 199 9.46 13.57 8.85
N TRP A 200 8.38 13.65 8.07
CA TRP A 200 7.51 12.51 7.84
C TRP A 200 8.16 11.42 6.99
N MET A 201 8.95 11.76 5.98
CA MET A 201 9.70 10.75 5.20
C MET A 201 10.68 9.98 6.09
N SER A 202 11.30 10.64 7.08
CA SER A 202 12.17 9.96 8.06
C SER A 202 11.43 8.96 8.95
N ILE A 203 10.11 9.12 9.15
CA ILE A 203 9.26 8.19 9.91
C ILE A 203 8.69 7.10 8.99
N LEU A 204 8.27 7.49 7.79
CA LEU A 204 7.54 6.63 6.86
C LEU A 204 8.45 5.59 6.18
N LEU A 205 9.72 5.91 5.95
CA LEU A 205 10.69 4.97 5.37
C LEU A 205 10.99 3.76 6.28
N PRO A 206 11.26 3.92 7.59
CA PRO A 206 11.30 2.79 8.53
C PRO A 206 9.99 2.00 8.61
N LEU A 207 8.83 2.66 8.55
CA LEU A 207 7.54 1.97 8.54
C LEU A 207 7.31 1.17 7.25
N LEU A 208 7.81 1.66 6.11
CA LEU A 208 7.78 0.91 4.84
C LEU A 208 8.65 -0.36 4.91
N LEU A 209 9.75 -0.33 5.66
CA LEU A 209 10.55 -1.53 5.91
C LEU A 209 9.73 -2.59 6.65
N LEU A 210 8.94 -2.18 7.66
CA LEU A 210 8.02 -3.09 8.37
C LEU A 210 6.88 -3.57 7.47
N TYR A 211 6.35 -2.71 6.60
CA TYR A 211 5.33 -3.06 5.61
C TYR A 211 5.78 -4.16 4.65
N ASN A 212 7.06 -4.18 4.27
CA ASN A 212 7.63 -5.24 3.42
C ASN A 212 7.84 -6.58 4.15
N ASP A 213 7.48 -6.64 5.43
CA ASP A 213 7.52 -7.81 6.30
C ASP A 213 8.87 -8.57 6.24
N PRO A 214 9.90 -8.13 6.99
CA PRO A 214 11.16 -8.85 7.07
C PRO A 214 11.01 -10.23 7.74
N PHE A 215 9.89 -10.48 8.42
CA PHE A 215 9.59 -11.75 9.10
C PHE A 215 8.75 -12.68 8.24
N PHE A 216 8.41 -12.33 6.99
CA PHE A 216 7.63 -13.19 6.11
C PHE A 216 8.18 -14.62 5.99
N PRO A 217 9.50 -14.86 5.87
CA PRO A 217 10.04 -16.23 5.85
C PRO A 217 9.77 -17.02 7.14
N LEU A 218 9.58 -16.36 8.27
CA LEU A 218 9.24 -16.99 9.55
C LEU A 218 7.88 -17.68 9.50
N SER A 219 6.94 -17.19 8.68
CA SER A 219 5.63 -17.83 8.51
C SER A 219 5.72 -19.27 7.97
N PHE A 220 6.79 -19.60 7.23
CA PHE A 220 7.04 -20.95 6.71
C PHE A 220 7.80 -21.85 7.68
N LEU A 221 8.46 -21.25 8.68
CA LEU A 221 9.25 -21.96 9.69
C LEU A 221 8.42 -22.24 10.95
N VAL A 222 7.54 -21.30 11.32
CA VAL A 222 6.72 -21.35 12.52
C VAL A 222 5.25 -21.39 12.12
N ASN A 223 4.64 -22.55 12.35
CA ASN A 223 3.22 -22.78 12.14
C ASN A 223 2.39 -22.16 13.27
N SER A 224 2.29 -20.83 13.29
CA SER A 224 1.56 -20.06 14.28
C SER A 224 0.77 -18.92 13.63
N TRP A 225 -0.27 -18.46 14.32
CA TRP A 225 -1.02 -17.26 13.96
C TRP A 225 -0.21 -15.97 14.12
N PHE A 226 0.87 -16.00 14.91
CA PHE A 226 1.65 -14.82 15.29
C PHE A 226 2.30 -14.08 14.11
N PRO A 227 3.00 -14.73 13.15
CA PRO A 227 3.51 -14.05 11.96
C PRO A 227 2.41 -13.35 11.14
N GLY A 228 1.23 -13.98 11.01
CA GLY A 228 0.10 -13.36 10.29
C GLY A 228 -0.44 -12.12 10.99
N MET A 229 -0.61 -12.18 12.32
CA MET A 229 -1.03 -11.02 13.12
C MET A 229 -0.04 -9.85 13.01
N LEU A 230 1.26 -10.15 13.01
CA LEU A 230 2.31 -9.14 12.91
C LEU A 230 2.32 -8.47 11.53
N ASP A 231 2.10 -9.24 10.45
CA ASP A 231 1.93 -8.71 9.10
C ASP A 231 0.73 -7.74 9.03
N ASP A 232 -0.44 -8.15 9.53
CA ASP A 232 -1.63 -7.28 9.60
C ASP A 232 -1.38 -5.98 10.38
N LEU A 233 -0.64 -6.07 11.49
CA LEU A 233 -0.30 -4.91 12.33
C LEU A 233 0.65 -3.95 11.59
N PHE A 234 1.69 -4.46 10.94
CA PHE A 234 2.64 -3.63 10.19
C PHE A 234 1.99 -2.99 8.96
N GLN A 235 1.16 -3.74 8.24
CA GLN A 235 0.42 -3.21 7.09
C GLN A 235 -0.54 -2.09 7.49
N SER A 236 -1.37 -2.33 8.51
CA SER A 236 -2.33 -1.33 9.00
C SER A 236 -1.63 -0.09 9.56
N LEU A 237 -0.53 -0.25 10.30
CA LEU A 237 0.26 0.86 10.84
C LEU A 237 0.86 1.73 9.72
N PHE A 238 1.48 1.10 8.72
CA PHE A 238 2.08 1.81 7.60
C PHE A 238 1.03 2.57 6.78
N LEU A 239 -0.07 1.91 6.41
CA LEU A 239 -1.14 2.54 5.62
C LEU A 239 -1.75 3.73 6.38
N CYS A 240 -2.00 3.60 7.68
CA CYS A 240 -2.51 4.71 8.48
C CYS A 240 -1.48 5.85 8.60
N ALA A 241 -0.19 5.53 8.76
CA ALA A 241 0.86 6.55 8.76
C ALA A 241 0.96 7.29 7.41
N LEU A 242 0.74 6.59 6.30
CA LEU A 242 0.67 7.19 4.96
C LEU A 242 -0.53 8.14 4.81
N LEU A 243 -1.71 7.74 5.30
CA LEU A 243 -2.89 8.61 5.32
C LEU A 243 -2.66 9.87 6.18
N LEU A 244 -2.01 9.71 7.33
CA LEU A 244 -1.64 10.82 8.19
C LEU A 244 -0.63 11.76 7.50
N PHE A 245 0.36 11.20 6.81
CA PHE A 245 1.31 11.97 6.00
C PHE A 245 0.60 12.87 4.99
N TRP A 246 -0.37 12.35 4.23
CA TRP A 246 -1.14 13.16 3.27
C TRP A 246 -1.86 14.33 3.95
N LEU A 247 -2.57 14.10 5.06
CA LEU A 247 -3.22 15.17 5.81
C LEU A 247 -2.21 16.21 6.34
N CYS A 248 -1.05 15.75 6.81
CA CYS A 248 -0.01 16.61 7.34
C CYS A 248 0.65 17.47 6.28
N VAL A 249 0.89 16.94 5.07
CA VAL A 249 1.51 17.71 3.99
C VAL A 249 0.53 18.74 3.42
N TYR A 250 -0.71 18.35 3.08
CA TYR A 250 -1.69 19.29 2.54
C TYR A 250 -2.04 20.42 3.52
N HIS A 251 -2.17 20.12 4.81
CA HIS A 251 -2.37 21.17 5.82
C HIS A 251 -1.06 21.95 6.11
N GLY A 252 0.09 21.29 6.03
CA GLY A 252 1.40 21.88 6.28
C GLY A 252 1.83 22.90 5.21
N ILE A 253 1.43 22.67 3.96
CA ILE A 253 1.62 23.59 2.83
C ILE A 253 0.92 24.95 3.06
N ARG A 254 -0.20 24.96 3.80
CA ARG A 254 -1.04 26.15 4.01
C ARG A 254 -0.53 27.10 5.10
N VAL A 255 0.08 26.57 6.17
CA VAL A 255 0.40 27.34 7.39
C VAL A 255 1.90 27.58 7.49
N GLN A 256 2.39 28.67 6.90
CA GLN A 256 3.74 29.21 7.09
C GLN A 256 3.80 30.16 8.29
N GLY A 257 3.50 29.67 9.49
CA GLY A 257 3.54 30.45 10.74
C GLY A 257 3.68 29.56 11.99
N GLU A 258 3.83 30.16 13.17
CA GLU A 258 4.03 29.45 14.44
C GLU A 258 2.87 28.49 14.75
N ARG A 259 3.20 27.20 14.90
CA ARG A 259 2.21 26.13 15.07
C ARG A 259 2.12 25.74 16.54
N LYS A 260 0.91 25.77 17.10
CA LYS A 260 0.63 24.99 18.31
C LYS A 260 0.53 23.52 17.92
N PHE A 261 1.53 22.72 18.32
CA PHE A 261 1.64 21.28 18.01
C PHE A 261 0.33 20.52 18.28
N LEU A 262 -0.29 20.73 19.45
CA LEU A 262 -1.52 20.04 19.83
C LEU A 262 -2.68 20.31 18.86
N THR A 263 -3.00 21.58 18.58
CA THR A 263 -4.15 21.93 17.71
C THR A 263 -3.94 21.46 16.27
N PHE A 264 -2.69 21.42 15.81
CA PHE A 264 -2.37 20.95 14.47
C PHE A 264 -2.50 19.43 14.34
N TYR A 265 -1.95 18.66 15.29
CA TYR A 265 -1.82 17.21 15.14
C TYR A 265 -2.98 16.42 15.75
N LEU A 266 -3.59 16.87 16.88
CA LEU A 266 -4.61 16.08 17.59
C LEU A 266 -5.82 15.66 16.73
N PRO A 267 -6.48 16.57 15.97
CA PRO A 267 -7.64 16.17 15.17
C PRO A 267 -7.27 15.15 14.08
N LYS A 268 -6.05 15.26 13.53
CA LYS A 268 -5.54 14.36 12.49
C LYS A 268 -5.24 12.97 13.07
N PHE A 269 -4.56 12.92 14.23
CA PHE A 269 -4.29 11.69 14.94
C PHE A 269 -5.57 11.00 15.43
N PHE A 270 -6.60 11.77 15.81
CA PHE A 270 -7.86 11.19 16.23
C PHE A 270 -8.56 10.45 15.08
N ILE A 271 -8.74 11.11 13.93
CA ILE A 271 -9.40 10.49 12.76
C ILE A 271 -8.62 9.27 12.27
N VAL A 272 -7.31 9.41 12.07
CA VAL A 272 -6.47 8.32 11.55
C VAL A 272 -6.26 7.22 12.59
N GLY A 273 -6.18 7.58 13.88
CA GLY A 273 -6.05 6.62 14.98
C GLY A 273 -7.30 5.74 15.11
N LEU A 274 -8.50 6.30 14.92
CA LEU A 274 -9.74 5.51 14.86
C LEU A 274 -9.74 4.54 13.68
N LEU A 275 -9.26 4.97 12.51
CA LEU A 275 -9.10 4.09 11.34
C LEU A 275 -8.12 2.95 11.62
N TRP A 276 -6.98 3.27 12.25
CA TRP A 276 -5.98 2.28 12.59
C TRP A 276 -6.51 1.25 13.58
N LEU A 277 -7.14 1.69 14.67
CA LEU A 277 -7.76 0.80 15.66
C LEU A 277 -8.83 -0.09 15.04
N ALA A 278 -9.69 0.45 14.17
CA ALA A 278 -10.70 -0.32 13.47
C ALA A 278 -10.08 -1.34 12.49
N SER A 279 -9.01 -0.98 11.78
CA SER A 279 -8.31 -1.87 10.84
C SER A 279 -7.62 -3.03 11.57
N VAL A 280 -6.85 -2.73 12.62
CA VAL A 280 -6.16 -3.75 13.44
C VAL A 280 -7.15 -4.70 14.09
N THR A 281 -8.22 -4.18 14.69
CA THR A 281 -9.25 -5.03 15.31
C THR A 281 -9.93 -5.92 14.28
N LEU A 282 -10.23 -5.43 13.07
CA LEU A 282 -10.80 -6.26 12.00
C LEU A 282 -9.83 -7.36 11.53
N GLY A 283 -8.56 -7.03 11.29
CA GLY A 283 -7.53 -8.00 10.85
C GLY A 283 -7.27 -9.09 11.88
N ILE A 284 -7.03 -8.71 13.14
CA ILE A 284 -6.81 -9.66 14.24
C ILE A 284 -8.07 -10.51 14.47
N TRP A 285 -9.26 -9.90 14.45
CA TRP A 285 -10.50 -10.65 14.63
C TRP A 285 -10.70 -11.67 13.51
N GLN A 286 -10.34 -11.33 12.27
CA GLN A 286 -10.43 -12.25 11.14
C GLN A 286 -9.44 -13.41 11.30
N THR A 287 -8.15 -13.12 11.52
CA THR A 287 -7.11 -14.17 11.63
C THR A 287 -7.35 -15.13 12.79
N VAL A 288 -7.77 -14.62 13.95
CA VAL A 288 -8.08 -15.46 15.12
C VAL A 288 -9.26 -16.40 14.84
N ASN A 289 -10.32 -15.92 14.19
CA ASN A 289 -11.48 -16.75 13.88
C ASN A 289 -11.20 -17.78 12.77
N GLU A 290 -10.43 -17.41 11.74
CA GLU A 290 -10.01 -18.35 10.69
C GLU A 290 -9.12 -19.48 11.24
N VAL A 291 -8.29 -19.18 12.25
CA VAL A 291 -7.46 -20.21 12.92
C VAL A 291 -8.31 -21.11 13.82
N HIS A 292 -9.28 -20.54 14.54
CA HIS A 292 -10.10 -21.31 15.46
C HIS A 292 -11.14 -22.20 14.76
N ASP A 293 -11.73 -21.69 13.67
CA ASP A 293 -12.72 -22.39 12.86
C ASP A 293 -12.36 -22.32 11.36
N PRO A 294 -11.87 -23.43 10.76
CA PRO A 294 -11.50 -23.47 9.34
C PRO A 294 -12.72 -23.35 8.40
N THR A 295 -13.94 -23.41 8.91
CA THR A 295 -15.17 -23.22 8.13
C THR A 295 -15.70 -21.79 8.20
N TYR A 296 -15.12 -20.93 9.04
CA TYR A 296 -15.53 -19.54 9.22
C TYR A 296 -15.38 -18.74 7.91
N GLN A 297 -16.40 -17.97 7.56
CA GLN A 297 -16.35 -17.08 6.41
C GLN A 297 -16.86 -15.68 6.78
N TYR A 298 -15.97 -14.69 6.75
CA TYR A 298 -16.28 -13.30 7.14
C TYR A 298 -17.43 -12.66 6.35
N ARG A 299 -17.72 -13.15 5.12
CA ARG A 299 -18.81 -12.64 4.26
C ARG A 299 -20.20 -13.08 4.73
N VAL A 300 -20.30 -14.20 5.43
CA VAL A 300 -21.58 -14.87 5.76
C VAL A 300 -21.82 -14.87 7.27
N ASP A 301 -20.79 -15.12 8.06
CA ASP A 301 -20.86 -15.24 9.52
C ASP A 301 -20.72 -13.86 10.19
N THR A 302 -21.78 -13.04 10.09
CA THR A 302 -21.66 -11.58 9.93
C THR A 302 -21.97 -10.70 11.15
N GLY A 303 -22.44 -11.24 12.28
CA GLY A 303 -23.03 -10.44 13.37
C GLY A 303 -22.22 -9.20 13.81
N ASN A 304 -21.15 -9.40 14.57
CA ASN A 304 -20.33 -8.29 15.10
C ASN A 304 -19.34 -7.74 14.06
N PHE A 305 -18.91 -8.57 13.12
CA PHE A 305 -17.95 -8.21 12.07
C PHE A 305 -18.52 -7.15 11.11
N GLN A 306 -19.82 -7.22 10.77
CA GLN A 306 -20.46 -6.20 9.93
C GLN A 306 -20.54 -4.85 10.63
N GLY A 307 -20.80 -4.81 11.93
CA GLY A 307 -20.82 -3.56 12.70
C GLY A 307 -19.48 -2.83 12.65
N MET A 308 -18.38 -3.54 12.90
CA MET A 308 -17.02 -3.00 12.81
C MET A 308 -16.65 -2.56 11.39
N LYS A 309 -17.09 -3.31 10.37
CA LYS A 309 -16.90 -2.94 8.96
C LYS A 309 -17.63 -1.64 8.60
N ILE A 310 -18.88 -1.50 9.04
CA ILE A 310 -19.68 -0.27 8.82
C ILE A 310 -19.00 0.90 9.54
N PHE A 311 -18.56 0.71 10.78
CA PHE A 311 -17.82 1.71 11.53
C PHE A 311 -16.56 2.17 10.78
N PHE A 312 -15.74 1.23 10.30
CA PHE A 312 -14.56 1.53 9.50
C PHE A 312 -14.90 2.36 8.24
N LEU A 313 -15.97 2.00 7.52
CA LEU A 313 -16.41 2.71 6.32
C LEU A 313 -16.89 4.14 6.63
N VAL A 314 -17.60 4.34 7.73
CA VAL A 314 -18.05 5.68 8.18
C VAL A 314 -16.88 6.58 8.54
N VAL A 315 -15.88 6.07 9.26
CA VAL A 315 -14.68 6.86 9.58
C VAL A 315 -13.86 7.13 8.30
N ALA A 316 -13.76 6.16 7.39
CA ALA A 316 -13.03 6.31 6.13
C ALA A 316 -13.66 7.36 5.21
N THR A 317 -14.99 7.39 5.10
CA THR A 317 -15.70 8.42 4.34
C THR A 317 -15.49 9.81 4.94
N THR A 318 -15.55 9.94 6.26
CA THR A 318 -15.24 11.20 6.96
C THR A 318 -13.81 11.66 6.68
N TYR A 319 -12.84 10.74 6.66
CA TYR A 319 -11.46 11.03 6.29
C TYR A 319 -11.33 11.53 4.84
N ILE A 320 -11.98 10.87 3.88
CA ILE A 320 -11.92 11.27 2.46
C ILE A 320 -12.51 12.67 2.27
N LEU A 321 -13.64 12.97 2.89
CA LEU A 321 -14.25 14.30 2.85
C LEU A 321 -13.31 15.37 3.43
N TYR A 322 -12.64 15.07 4.54
CA TYR A 322 -11.67 15.98 5.14
C TYR A 322 -10.44 16.20 4.25
N LEU A 323 -9.90 15.14 3.64
CA LEU A 323 -8.81 15.24 2.68
C LEU A 323 -9.19 16.07 1.46
N LEU A 324 -10.36 15.82 0.87
CA LEU A 324 -10.87 16.57 -0.28
C LEU A 324 -11.04 18.05 0.07
N PHE A 325 -11.60 18.36 1.24
CA PHE A 325 -11.70 19.73 1.74
C PHE A 325 -10.32 20.41 1.81
N LEU A 326 -9.30 19.73 2.34
CA LEU A 326 -7.94 20.27 2.39
C LEU A 326 -7.34 20.48 1.00
N ILE A 327 -7.55 19.55 0.06
CA ILE A 327 -7.05 19.67 -1.32
C ILE A 327 -7.71 20.85 -2.03
N VAL A 328 -9.04 20.94 -2.03
CA VAL A 328 -9.78 22.04 -2.69
C VAL A 328 -9.35 23.39 -2.12
N ARG A 329 -9.24 23.47 -0.80
CA ARG A 329 -8.79 24.69 -0.12
C ARG A 329 -7.34 25.02 -0.47
N ALA A 330 -6.45 24.03 -0.51
CA ALA A 330 -5.07 24.23 -0.91
C ALA A 330 -4.99 24.75 -2.36
N CYS A 331 -5.72 24.15 -3.30
CA CYS A 331 -5.75 24.61 -4.69
C CYS A 331 -6.34 26.03 -4.83
N SER A 332 -7.34 26.39 -4.02
CA SER A 332 -7.97 27.72 -4.06
C SER A 332 -7.11 28.82 -3.44
N GLU A 333 -6.50 28.58 -2.28
CA GLU A 333 -5.72 29.60 -1.56
C GLU A 333 -4.32 29.78 -2.19
N LEU A 334 -3.76 28.75 -2.86
CA LEU A 334 -2.40 28.79 -3.42
C LEU A 334 -2.31 29.22 -4.88
N ARG A 335 -3.42 29.56 -5.54
CA ARG A 335 -3.40 30.04 -6.93
C ARG A 335 -2.52 31.29 -7.13
N ASN A 336 -2.16 31.97 -6.06
CA ASN A 336 -1.42 33.25 -6.06
C ASN A 336 0.07 33.13 -5.69
N MET A 337 0.66 31.93 -5.50
CA MET A 337 2.06 31.76 -5.06
C MET A 337 2.88 30.81 -5.97
N PRO A 338 3.91 31.29 -6.70
CA PRO A 338 4.62 30.51 -7.74
C PRO A 338 5.46 29.33 -7.22
N TYR A 339 6.16 29.45 -6.09
CA TYR A 339 7.04 28.38 -5.56
C TYR A 339 6.28 27.22 -4.89
N VAL A 340 5.06 27.46 -4.41
CA VAL A 340 4.24 26.45 -3.72
C VAL A 340 3.43 25.62 -4.72
N ASP A 341 3.17 26.17 -5.90
CA ASP A 341 2.48 25.52 -7.01
C ASP A 341 3.22 24.28 -7.54
N LEU A 342 4.56 24.31 -7.64
CA LEU A 342 5.35 23.14 -8.08
C LEU A 342 5.30 21.98 -7.09
N ARG A 343 5.42 22.26 -5.78
CA ARG A 343 5.32 21.27 -4.70
C ARG A 343 3.95 20.61 -4.68
N LEU A 344 2.90 21.43 -4.77
CA LEU A 344 1.53 20.96 -4.80
C LEU A 344 1.26 20.12 -6.05
N LYS A 345 1.57 20.63 -7.25
CA LYS A 345 1.38 19.94 -8.54
C LYS A 345 2.06 18.58 -8.57
N PHE A 346 3.32 18.48 -8.13
CA PHE A 346 4.04 17.20 -8.10
C PHE A 346 3.38 16.20 -7.13
N LEU A 347 3.12 16.63 -5.89
CA LEU A 347 2.53 15.76 -4.88
C LEU A 347 1.11 15.33 -5.26
N THR A 348 0.26 16.26 -5.72
CA THR A 348 -1.12 15.96 -6.13
C THR A 348 -1.16 15.08 -7.37
N ALA A 349 -0.30 15.33 -8.37
CA ALA A 349 -0.25 14.51 -9.57
C ALA A 349 0.23 13.09 -9.25
N LEU A 350 1.31 12.95 -8.48
CA LEU A 350 1.84 11.64 -8.10
C LEU A 350 0.85 10.87 -7.23
N THR A 351 0.24 11.51 -6.23
CA THR A 351 -0.78 10.86 -5.39
C THR A 351 -2.02 10.47 -6.18
N PHE A 352 -2.47 11.30 -7.12
CA PHE A 352 -3.58 10.96 -8.01
C PHE A 352 -3.27 9.74 -8.88
N VAL A 353 -2.09 9.70 -9.50
CA VAL A 353 -1.64 8.54 -10.31
C VAL A 353 -1.63 7.26 -9.47
N VAL A 354 -1.05 7.31 -8.26
CA VAL A 354 -0.99 6.16 -7.35
C VAL A 354 -2.38 5.71 -6.91
N LEU A 355 -3.30 6.64 -6.63
CA LEU A 355 -4.68 6.31 -6.27
C LEU A 355 -5.44 5.66 -7.43
N VAL A 356 -5.30 6.18 -8.65
CA VAL A 356 -5.93 5.58 -9.85
C VAL A 356 -5.42 4.17 -10.06
N ILE A 357 -4.10 3.96 -10.01
CA ILE A 357 -3.51 2.62 -10.17
C ILE A 357 -3.97 1.70 -9.03
N SER A 358 -4.04 2.19 -7.80
CA SER A 358 -4.54 1.42 -6.65
C SER A 358 -5.99 0.97 -6.82
N ILE A 359 -6.86 1.81 -7.39
CA ILE A 359 -8.25 1.46 -7.71
C ILE A 359 -8.29 0.39 -8.81
N VAL A 360 -7.45 0.51 -9.84
CA VAL A 360 -7.34 -0.50 -10.90
C VAL A 360 -6.88 -1.84 -10.34
N ILE A 361 -5.86 -1.84 -9.47
CA ILE A 361 -5.39 -3.05 -8.77
C ILE A 361 -6.47 -3.60 -7.84
N LEU A 362 -7.35 -2.80 -7.24
CA LEU A 362 -8.47 -3.35 -6.44
C LEU A 362 -9.40 -4.26 -7.26
N TYR A 363 -9.53 -4.01 -8.56
CA TYR A 363 -10.29 -4.86 -9.48
C TYR A 363 -9.46 -6.02 -10.08
N LEU A 364 -8.13 -5.92 -10.04
CA LEU A 364 -7.21 -6.95 -10.50
C LEU A 364 -6.61 -7.68 -9.29
N PRO A 365 -6.92 -8.97 -9.04
CA PRO A 365 -6.46 -9.71 -7.86
C PRO A 365 -4.94 -10.01 -7.90
N GLU A 366 -4.13 -8.96 -7.74
CA GLU A 366 -2.69 -8.89 -7.99
C GLU A 366 -2.02 -8.20 -6.78
N PHE A 367 -2.06 -8.87 -5.63
CA PHE A 367 -1.56 -8.34 -4.35
C PHE A 367 -0.10 -7.84 -4.43
N LEU A 368 0.76 -8.53 -5.18
CA LEU A 368 2.17 -8.17 -5.33
C LEU A 368 2.39 -6.79 -5.99
N SER A 369 1.52 -6.41 -6.91
CA SER A 369 1.61 -5.12 -7.61
C SER A 369 1.38 -3.94 -6.67
N PHE A 370 0.53 -4.11 -5.65
CA PHE A 370 0.24 -3.08 -4.65
C PHE A 370 1.46 -2.78 -3.77
N TYR A 371 2.23 -3.80 -3.39
CA TYR A 371 3.50 -3.61 -2.66
C TYR A 371 4.51 -2.85 -3.52
N GLY A 372 4.69 -3.26 -4.78
CA GLY A 372 5.60 -2.58 -5.71
C GLY A 372 5.24 -1.10 -5.86
N LEU A 373 3.94 -0.80 -6.08
CA LEU A 373 3.42 0.56 -6.21
C LEU A 373 3.82 1.45 -5.02
N LEU A 374 3.51 1.01 -3.80
CA LEU A 374 3.75 1.81 -2.59
C LEU A 374 5.24 1.99 -2.29
N ASN A 375 6.06 0.96 -2.54
CA ASN A 375 7.51 1.04 -2.42
C ASN A 375 8.10 2.08 -3.37
N PHE A 376 7.80 1.98 -4.67
CA PHE A 376 8.31 2.93 -5.65
C PHE A 376 7.76 4.34 -5.44
N TYR A 377 6.51 4.47 -5.00
CA TYR A 377 5.95 5.76 -4.61
C TYR A 377 6.78 6.42 -3.51
N LEU A 378 7.11 5.71 -2.44
CA LEU A 378 7.93 6.29 -1.37
C LEU A 378 9.39 6.48 -1.74
N TYR A 379 9.95 5.65 -2.61
CA TYR A 379 11.30 5.87 -3.14
C TYR A 379 11.38 7.15 -3.96
N THR A 380 10.38 7.41 -4.82
CA THR A 380 10.33 8.66 -5.58
C THR A 380 10.16 9.87 -4.66
N LEU A 381 9.30 9.79 -3.65
CA LEU A 381 9.17 10.86 -2.64
C LEU A 381 10.46 11.07 -1.84
N ALA A 382 11.13 10.00 -1.41
CA ALA A 382 12.39 10.09 -0.67
C ALA A 382 13.49 10.74 -1.52
N PHE A 383 13.57 10.38 -2.80
CA PHE A 383 14.51 10.98 -3.74
C PHE A 383 14.23 12.48 -3.92
N VAL A 384 12.97 12.86 -4.14
CA VAL A 384 12.56 14.25 -4.42
C VAL A 384 12.70 15.15 -3.18
N TYR A 385 12.40 14.63 -1.99
CA TYR A 385 12.50 15.38 -0.74
C TYR A 385 13.88 15.34 -0.08
N SER A 386 14.80 14.50 -0.58
CA SER A 386 16.20 14.54 -0.15
C SER A 386 16.87 15.89 -0.51
N PRO A 387 17.86 16.35 0.27
CA PRO A 387 18.56 17.60 -0.01
C PRO A 387 19.39 17.53 -1.30
N SER A 388 19.51 18.66 -2.01
CA SER A 388 20.34 18.78 -3.21
C SER A 388 21.84 18.64 -2.87
N LYS A 389 22.68 18.25 -3.84
CA LYS A 389 24.13 18.08 -3.59
C LYS A 389 24.81 19.40 -3.22
N ASN A 390 24.26 20.52 -3.69
CA ASN A 390 24.75 21.87 -3.44
C ASN A 390 23.99 22.58 -2.32
N ALA A 391 23.08 21.90 -1.61
CA ALA A 391 22.22 22.48 -0.59
C ALA A 391 22.97 23.27 0.49
N LEU A 392 24.17 22.81 0.86
CA LEU A 392 25.01 23.46 1.87
C LEU A 392 25.71 24.71 1.31
N TYR A 393 26.05 24.72 0.03
CA TYR A 393 26.61 25.87 -0.64
C TYR A 393 25.52 26.92 -0.91
N GLU A 394 24.34 26.50 -1.36
CA GLU A 394 23.17 27.38 -1.54
C GLU A 394 22.72 28.04 -0.22
N SER A 395 22.70 27.30 0.90
CA SER A 395 22.40 27.91 2.20
C SER A 395 23.48 28.94 2.58
N GLN A 396 24.76 28.59 2.48
CA GLN A 396 25.86 29.49 2.80
C GLN A 396 25.93 30.73 1.89
N LEU A 397 25.57 30.59 0.61
CA LEU A 397 25.53 31.70 -0.35
C LEU A 397 24.38 32.66 -0.04
N LYS A 398 23.22 32.12 0.36
CA LYS A 398 22.04 32.90 0.74
C LYS A 398 22.21 33.61 2.09
N ASP A 399 23.01 33.04 2.98
CA ASP A 399 23.38 33.65 4.27
C ASP A 399 24.31 34.87 4.11
N ASN A 400 24.94 35.06 2.94
CA ASN A 400 25.79 36.22 2.69
C ASN A 400 24.95 37.42 2.22
N PRO A 401 24.81 38.49 3.03
CA PRO A 401 23.97 39.64 2.71
C PRO A 401 24.41 40.40 1.44
N ALA A 402 25.69 40.28 1.05
CA ALA A 402 26.20 40.89 -0.18
C ALA A 402 25.77 40.14 -1.45
N PHE A 403 25.53 38.83 -1.37
CA PHE A 403 25.14 38.00 -2.51
C PHE A 403 23.63 37.80 -2.61
N SER A 404 22.90 37.76 -1.49
CA SER A 404 21.43 37.68 -1.50
C SER A 404 20.77 38.88 -2.17
N MET A 405 21.29 40.09 -1.98
CA MET A 405 20.78 41.30 -2.66
C MET A 405 21.09 41.36 -4.16
N LEU A 406 22.12 40.65 -4.63
CA LEU A 406 22.45 40.55 -6.06
C LEU A 406 21.63 39.46 -6.76
N ASN A 407 21.27 38.40 -6.04
CA ASN A 407 20.49 37.30 -6.61
C ASN A 407 18.97 37.54 -6.53
N ASP A 408 18.48 38.28 -5.53
CA ASP A 408 17.06 38.69 -5.43
C ASP A 408 16.63 39.62 -6.59
N SER A 409 17.57 40.28 -7.28
CA SER A 409 17.31 41.07 -8.49
C SER A 409 17.33 40.27 -9.80
N ASP A 410 17.90 39.06 -9.81
CA ASP A 410 18.06 38.23 -11.02
C ASP A 410 17.25 36.92 -10.97
N ASP A 411 16.59 36.59 -9.85
CA ASP A 411 15.70 35.42 -9.70
C ASP A 411 14.29 35.62 -10.32
N ASP A 412 14.20 36.39 -11.42
CA ASP A 412 13.08 36.28 -12.37
C ASP A 412 13.23 34.98 -13.17
N VAL A 413 12.56 33.95 -12.67
CA VAL A 413 12.63 32.56 -13.14
C VAL A 413 12.34 32.41 -14.63
N ILE A 414 13.25 31.71 -15.31
CA ILE A 414 13.11 31.07 -16.62
C ILE A 414 11.98 30.01 -16.56
N TYR A 415 10.74 30.46 -16.57
CA TYR A 415 9.55 29.70 -16.97
C TYR A 415 8.66 30.66 -17.77
N GLY A 416 8.91 30.72 -19.08
CA GLY A 416 8.20 31.62 -19.97
C GLY A 416 6.70 31.36 -20.03
N SER A 417 5.93 32.44 -20.03
CA SER A 417 4.62 32.51 -20.67
C SER A 417 4.74 33.44 -21.86
N ASP A 418 4.50 32.91 -23.05
CA ASP A 418 4.28 33.64 -24.30
C ASP A 418 3.24 34.75 -24.09
N TYR A 419 3.64 36.01 -24.25
CA TYR A 419 2.75 37.11 -24.61
C TYR A 419 3.52 38.11 -25.49
N GLU A 420 3.11 38.12 -26.77
CA GLU A 420 3.08 39.21 -27.74
C GLU A 420 4.38 39.96 -28.08
N GLU A 421 4.78 39.76 -29.34
CA GLU A 421 5.62 40.65 -30.13
C GLU A 421 5.14 42.11 -30.02
N MET A 422 5.98 43.01 -29.53
CA MET A 422 5.91 44.45 -29.82
C MET A 422 7.22 44.92 -30.44
N PRO A 423 7.16 45.87 -31.39
CA PRO A 423 8.23 46.08 -32.36
C PRO A 423 9.42 46.79 -31.75
N LEU A 424 10.61 46.42 -32.25
CA LEU A 424 11.89 47.08 -32.04
C LEU A 424 11.78 48.60 -32.12
N GLN A 425 12.22 49.29 -31.07
CA GLN A 425 12.67 50.67 -31.18
C GLN A 425 13.96 50.90 -30.40
N ASN A 426 14.96 51.33 -31.15
CA ASN A 426 16.27 51.87 -30.78
C ASN A 426 17.31 50.88 -30.23
N GLY A 427 18.26 50.57 -31.10
CA GLY A 427 19.37 49.69 -30.82
C GLY A 427 20.43 50.30 -29.93
N GLN A 428 21.05 49.43 -29.14
CA GLN A 428 22.51 49.34 -28.93
C GLN A 428 22.79 48.05 -28.17
N ALA A 429 23.50 47.12 -28.79
CA ALA A 429 23.99 45.92 -28.14
C ALA A 429 25.30 46.24 -27.39
N ILE A 430 25.27 46.25 -26.06
CA ILE A 430 26.49 46.29 -25.26
C ILE A 430 26.96 44.85 -25.05
N ARG A 431 27.97 44.47 -25.84
CA ARG A 431 28.72 43.22 -25.69
C ARG A 431 29.91 43.48 -24.76
N ALA A 432 29.82 43.10 -23.50
CA ALA A 432 30.95 43.17 -22.57
C ALA A 432 31.95 42.04 -22.89
N LYS A 433 33.12 42.42 -23.45
CA LYS A 433 34.30 41.57 -23.61
C LYS A 433 34.97 41.35 -22.25
N TYR A 434 35.29 40.10 -21.92
CA TYR A 434 36.30 39.75 -20.93
C TYR A 434 37.69 40.21 -21.43
N LYS A 435 38.45 40.90 -20.59
CA LYS A 435 39.87 41.24 -20.79
C LYS A 435 40.68 40.58 -19.67
N GLU A 436 41.56 39.66 -20.02
CA GLU A 436 42.66 39.16 -19.20
C GLU A 436 43.79 40.20 -19.18
N GLU A 437 44.37 40.45 -18.01
CA GLU A 437 45.69 41.05 -17.74
C GLU A 437 45.98 40.68 -16.27
N SER A 438 46.81 39.67 -15.96
CA SER A 438 48.29 39.65 -15.96
C SER A 438 48.90 40.76 -15.10
N ASP A 439 49.06 40.50 -13.80
CA ASP A 439 49.91 41.29 -12.91
C ASP A 439 51.37 40.82 -13.03
N SER A 440 52.25 41.78 -13.30
CA SER A 440 53.67 41.73 -12.94
C SER A 440 54.09 43.12 -12.49
N ASP A 441 54.57 43.21 -11.25
CA ASP A 441 55.75 43.98 -10.85
C ASP A 441 56.45 43.23 -9.71
#